data_AF-B9HSZ4-F1
#
_entry.id   AF-B9HSZ4-F1
#
_cell.length_a   1.000
_cell.length_b   1.000
_cell.length_c   1.000
_cell.angle_alpha   90.00
_cell.angle_beta   90.00
_cell.angle_gamma   90.00
#
_symmetry.space_group_name_H-M   'P 1'
#
loop_
_entity.id
_entity.type
_entity.pdbx_description
1 polymer ?
#
loop_
_entity_poly.entity_id
_entity_poly.type
_entity_poly.pdbx_seq_one_letter_code
_entity_poly.pdbx_strand_id
1 'polypeptide(L)'
;MANEDVSHDLSSLLSSEERDFLIRNNGDQVKVSNLVGKIVGFYFSGSWCGPCRNFTPLLVEVYEQLSSKGDFEVVFISSDGDDESFNTYFSEMPWLAIPFSDTETRQRLKEVFKVRGIPRLVIFDTNGKVSCDNGVRHVKEHGVDGYPFNLDRLNFLKEQEENAKKNQTISSILVSSSRDYVISNDGKKIPVLDLEGKLVGLYFSAHAHRMCREFTPKLVELYKTLKEKRENFEVVLISLDDEEEDFKESFETMPWLALPFKDKSCEKLVRYFELRTIPNLVIIGQDGKTLNPNVAELIEEHGIEAYPFTPEKLDELAAIEKAKLESQTLESVLVNGENDFVIDKSGSKVPVSELVGKNILLYFSAQWCPPCRAFLPKLIEAYHTIKRKDNAFEVIFISSDRDQSTFDEFYSEMPWLALPFGDGRKQILSRKFKIQGIPAAVAIGPSGRTITKEARMHLTAYGADAFPFTEEHLKQLEEELEEKAKGWPEKVKHELHTEHELIRTKRKTYICDGCGETGNRWSFYCKQCDFDLHPKCALKEDEDTGIEKGKEGWNCDGDVCRRA
;
A
#
# COMPACT_ATOMS: atom_id res chain seq x y z
N MET A 1 -16.18 16.70 10.12
CA MET A 1 -16.94 17.27 11.24
C MET A 1 -18.41 17.16 10.89
N ALA A 2 -19.06 16.07 11.29
CA ALA A 2 -20.51 15.94 11.22
C ALA A 2 -21.07 16.37 12.59
N ASN A 3 -22.18 17.10 12.62
CA ASN A 3 -22.80 17.64 13.83
C ASN A 3 -23.05 16.52 14.86
N GLU A 4 -22.23 16.47 15.91
CA GLU A 4 -22.27 15.46 16.98
C GLU A 4 -23.45 15.64 17.96
N ASP A 5 -24.45 16.48 17.67
CA ASP A 5 -25.52 16.80 18.63
C ASP A 5 -26.94 16.86 18.04
N VAL A 6 -27.15 16.34 16.83
CA VAL A 6 -28.51 16.23 16.27
C VAL A 6 -29.12 14.88 16.67
N SER A 7 -30.16 14.93 17.50
CA SER A 7 -31.07 13.78 17.69
C SER A 7 -31.98 13.69 16.48
N HIS A 8 -32.06 12.50 15.89
CA HIS A 8 -32.96 12.21 14.79
C HIS A 8 -34.23 11.54 15.31
N ASP A 9 -35.39 12.04 14.88
CA ASP A 9 -36.62 11.27 15.03
C ASP A 9 -36.60 10.11 14.03
N LEU A 10 -36.33 8.89 14.53
CA LEU A 10 -36.31 7.68 13.73
C LEU A 10 -37.65 7.44 13.01
N SER A 11 -38.77 7.88 13.59
CA SER A 11 -40.09 7.75 12.97
C SER A 11 -40.18 8.59 11.70
N SER A 12 -39.72 9.84 11.76
CA SER A 12 -39.64 10.73 10.60
C SER A 12 -38.60 10.27 9.56
N LEU A 13 -37.53 9.61 9.98
CA LEU A 13 -36.52 9.08 9.05
C LEU A 13 -37.03 7.85 8.30
N LEU A 14 -37.72 6.94 9.00
CA LEU A 14 -38.09 5.62 8.48
C LEU A 14 -39.50 5.55 7.93
N SER A 15 -40.34 6.57 8.07
CA SER A 15 -41.69 6.62 7.49
C SER A 15 -41.75 7.55 6.27
N SER A 16 -42.82 7.43 5.49
CA SER A 16 -43.24 8.38 4.45
C SER A 16 -44.71 8.77 4.68
N GLU A 17 -45.26 9.71 3.90
CA GLU A 17 -46.68 10.09 4.00
C GLU A 17 -47.62 8.89 3.80
N GLU A 18 -47.19 7.88 3.03
CA GLU A 18 -47.98 6.71 2.66
C GLU A 18 -47.57 5.42 3.39
N ARG A 19 -46.51 5.44 4.22
CA ARG A 19 -45.97 4.24 4.87
C ARG A 19 -45.44 4.50 6.28
N ASP A 20 -45.97 3.76 7.25
CA ASP A 20 -45.54 3.74 8.66
C ASP A 20 -44.95 2.39 9.12
N PHE A 21 -44.62 1.48 8.19
CA PHE A 21 -44.14 0.13 8.48
C PHE A 21 -42.83 -0.23 7.76
N LEU A 22 -42.03 -1.10 8.38
CA LEU A 22 -40.91 -1.82 7.78
C LEU A 22 -41.33 -3.27 7.49
N ILE A 23 -40.54 -4.00 6.70
CA ILE A 23 -40.81 -5.40 6.37
C ILE A 23 -39.78 -6.34 6.99
N ARG A 24 -40.23 -7.52 7.39
CA ARG A 24 -39.37 -8.69 7.69
C ARG A 24 -39.13 -9.49 6.41
N ASN A 25 -38.12 -10.36 6.44
CA ASN A 25 -37.80 -11.26 5.33
C ASN A 25 -38.89 -12.32 5.04
N ASN A 26 -39.84 -12.51 5.94
CA ASN A 26 -41.05 -13.33 5.74
C ASN A 26 -42.25 -12.53 5.21
N GLY A 27 -42.09 -11.23 4.95
CA GLY A 27 -43.15 -10.33 4.48
C GLY A 27 -43.97 -9.64 5.57
N ASP A 28 -43.77 -9.97 6.86
CA ASP A 28 -44.51 -9.35 7.95
C ASP A 28 -44.18 -7.85 8.06
N GLN A 29 -45.22 -7.05 8.28
CA GLN A 29 -45.09 -5.62 8.48
C GLN A 29 -44.90 -5.28 9.96
N VAL A 30 -43.91 -4.44 10.25
CA VAL A 30 -43.60 -3.96 11.60
C VAL A 30 -43.70 -2.45 11.63
N LYS A 31 -44.56 -1.91 12.49
CA LYS A 31 -44.69 -0.45 12.64
C LYS A 31 -43.37 0.19 13.04
N VAL A 32 -43.03 1.32 12.41
CA VAL A 32 -41.82 2.09 12.69
C VAL A 32 -41.78 2.54 14.15
N SER A 33 -42.94 2.85 14.75
CA SER A 33 -43.04 3.21 16.18
C SER A 33 -42.51 2.13 17.14
N ASN A 34 -42.42 0.87 16.70
CA ASN A 34 -41.91 -0.22 17.53
C ASN A 34 -40.37 -0.17 17.70
N LEU A 35 -39.69 0.70 16.96
CA LEU A 35 -38.24 0.92 17.07
C LEU A 35 -37.91 2.06 18.05
N VAL A 36 -38.90 2.82 18.52
CA VAL A 36 -38.68 3.91 19.48
C VAL A 36 -38.12 3.35 20.79
N GLY A 37 -37.04 3.95 21.29
CA GLY A 37 -36.36 3.51 22.50
C GLY A 37 -35.41 2.32 22.31
N LYS A 38 -35.27 1.79 21.09
CA LYS A 38 -34.26 0.79 20.74
C LYS A 38 -32.99 1.44 20.22
N ILE A 39 -31.87 0.72 20.33
CA ILE A 39 -30.67 0.99 19.56
C ILE A 39 -30.89 0.45 18.14
N VAL A 40 -30.75 1.30 17.14
CA VAL A 40 -31.09 0.95 15.75
C VAL A 40 -29.87 1.09 14.85
N GLY A 41 -29.57 0.08 14.04
CA GLY A 41 -28.52 0.13 13.02
C GLY A 41 -29.10 0.29 11.62
N PHE A 42 -28.77 1.38 10.92
CA PHE A 42 -29.08 1.54 9.50
C PHE A 42 -27.98 0.91 8.66
N TYR A 43 -28.30 -0.23 8.04
CA TYR A 43 -27.37 -1.02 7.26
C TYR A 43 -27.60 -0.80 5.76
N PHE A 44 -26.71 -0.02 5.13
CA PHE A 44 -26.69 0.19 3.69
C PHE A 44 -25.82 -0.87 3.03
N SER A 45 -26.42 -1.67 2.16
CA SER A 45 -25.78 -2.83 1.54
C SER A 45 -26.45 -3.20 0.21
N GLY A 46 -25.85 -4.11 -0.56
CA GLY A 46 -26.38 -4.60 -1.83
C GLY A 46 -25.79 -5.97 -2.20
N SER A 47 -26.59 -6.79 -2.88
CA SER A 47 -26.27 -8.19 -3.18
C SER A 47 -25.05 -8.33 -4.10
N TRP A 48 -24.86 -7.38 -5.02
CA TRP A 48 -23.74 -7.33 -5.97
C TRP A 48 -22.39 -7.01 -5.32
N CYS A 49 -22.38 -6.44 -4.10
CA CYS A 49 -21.20 -5.96 -3.41
C CYS A 49 -20.47 -7.08 -2.64
N GLY A 50 -19.27 -7.48 -3.12
CA GLY A 50 -18.43 -8.50 -2.47
C GLY A 50 -18.12 -8.22 -0.99
N PRO A 51 -17.60 -7.04 -0.63
CA PRO A 51 -17.35 -6.69 0.78
C PRO A 51 -18.61 -6.71 1.65
N CYS A 52 -19.78 -6.47 1.07
CA CYS A 52 -21.06 -6.51 1.76
C CYS A 52 -21.47 -7.95 2.07
N ARG A 53 -21.35 -8.86 1.10
CA ARG A 53 -21.58 -10.30 1.30
C ARG A 53 -20.64 -10.89 2.35
N ASN A 54 -19.40 -10.40 2.44
CA ASN A 54 -18.47 -10.83 3.48
C ASN A 54 -18.81 -10.28 4.88
N PHE A 55 -19.45 -9.11 4.97
CA PHE A 55 -19.78 -8.49 6.25
C PHE A 55 -21.13 -8.94 6.82
N THR A 56 -22.14 -9.21 5.98
CA THR A 56 -23.48 -9.59 6.44
C THR A 56 -23.49 -10.77 7.41
N PRO A 57 -22.80 -11.90 7.15
CA PRO A 57 -22.78 -13.04 8.08
C PRO A 57 -22.29 -12.67 9.48
N LEU A 58 -21.27 -11.79 9.57
CA LEU A 58 -20.76 -11.29 10.84
C LEU A 58 -21.79 -10.42 11.57
N LEU A 59 -22.50 -9.55 10.85
CA LEU A 59 -23.55 -8.73 11.45
C LEU A 59 -24.74 -9.59 11.91
N VAL A 60 -25.08 -10.66 11.19
CA VAL A 60 -26.09 -11.65 11.60
C VAL A 60 -25.72 -12.29 12.93
N GLU A 61 -24.48 -12.77 13.07
CA GLU A 61 -24.00 -13.38 14.32
C GLU A 61 -24.13 -12.40 15.51
N VAL A 62 -23.71 -11.15 15.33
CA VAL A 62 -23.83 -10.12 16.38
C VAL A 62 -25.29 -9.80 16.69
N TYR A 63 -26.12 -9.66 15.68
CA TYR A 63 -27.55 -9.39 15.84
C TYR A 63 -28.24 -10.50 16.62
N GLU A 64 -28.00 -11.77 16.28
CA GLU A 64 -28.61 -12.91 16.98
C GLU A 64 -28.22 -12.94 18.46
N GLN A 65 -26.95 -12.70 18.79
CA GLN A 65 -26.50 -12.61 20.18
C GLN A 65 -27.18 -11.48 20.97
N LEU A 66 -27.42 -10.34 20.33
CA LEU A 66 -28.07 -9.18 20.95
C LEU A 66 -29.60 -9.26 20.96
N SER A 67 -30.20 -9.98 20.01
CA SER A 67 -31.67 -10.08 19.86
C SER A 67 -32.35 -10.64 21.11
N SER A 68 -31.65 -11.48 21.88
CA SER A 68 -32.08 -12.01 23.17
C SER A 68 -32.38 -10.93 24.22
N LYS A 69 -31.77 -9.73 24.10
CA LYS A 69 -31.98 -8.58 25.00
C LYS A 69 -33.16 -7.71 24.58
N GLY A 70 -33.58 -7.77 23.31
CA GLY A 70 -34.75 -7.08 22.76
C GLY A 70 -34.60 -5.58 22.48
N ASP A 71 -33.43 -5.00 22.73
CA ASP A 71 -33.14 -3.56 22.65
C ASP A 71 -32.32 -3.14 21.42
N PHE A 72 -31.85 -4.08 20.60
CA PHE A 72 -31.13 -3.82 19.35
C PHE A 72 -31.95 -4.26 18.13
N GLU A 73 -32.02 -3.40 17.11
CA GLU A 73 -32.69 -3.68 15.83
C GLU A 73 -31.83 -3.19 14.65
N VAL A 74 -31.93 -3.84 13.50
CA VAL A 74 -31.26 -3.41 12.27
C VAL A 74 -32.32 -3.11 11.21
N VAL A 75 -32.11 -2.02 10.46
CA VAL A 75 -32.91 -1.68 9.29
C VAL A 75 -32.01 -1.72 8.07
N PHE A 76 -32.29 -2.64 7.17
CA PHE A 76 -31.62 -2.79 5.88
C PHE A 76 -32.14 -1.75 4.88
N ILE A 77 -31.21 -1.01 4.29
CA ILE A 77 -31.43 -0.06 3.22
C ILE A 77 -30.70 -0.57 1.98
N SER A 78 -31.44 -1.25 1.11
CA SER A 78 -30.88 -1.87 -0.09
C SER A 78 -30.40 -0.84 -1.12
N SER A 79 -29.25 -1.14 -1.72
CA SER A 79 -28.69 -0.49 -2.91
C SER A 79 -28.81 -1.37 -4.17
N ASP A 80 -29.67 -2.39 -4.14
CA ASP A 80 -29.96 -3.25 -5.30
C ASP A 80 -30.78 -2.49 -6.36
N GLY A 81 -30.64 -2.91 -7.61
CA GLY A 81 -31.30 -2.31 -8.76
C GLY A 81 -32.68 -2.89 -9.07
N ASP A 82 -33.02 -4.04 -8.48
CA ASP A 82 -34.24 -4.80 -8.75
C ASP A 82 -34.73 -5.59 -7.52
N ASP A 83 -36.03 -5.93 -7.53
CA ASP A 83 -36.71 -6.67 -6.46
C ASP A 83 -36.16 -8.09 -6.27
N GLU A 84 -35.71 -8.77 -7.33
CA GLU A 84 -35.24 -10.16 -7.24
C GLU A 84 -33.92 -10.23 -6.45
N SER A 85 -32.98 -9.35 -6.79
CA SER A 85 -31.71 -9.16 -6.08
C SER A 85 -31.93 -8.78 -4.62
N PHE A 86 -32.87 -7.86 -4.36
CA PHE A 86 -33.26 -7.46 -3.01
C PHE A 86 -33.79 -8.65 -2.19
N ASN A 87 -34.80 -9.35 -2.71
CA ASN A 87 -35.47 -10.43 -1.98
C ASN A 87 -34.52 -11.60 -1.70
N THR A 88 -33.70 -11.97 -2.69
CA THR A 88 -32.71 -13.04 -2.54
C THR A 88 -31.75 -12.73 -1.40
N TYR A 89 -31.16 -11.52 -1.40
CA TYR A 89 -30.19 -11.14 -0.39
C TYR A 89 -30.82 -10.88 0.99
N PHE A 90 -32.00 -10.26 1.03
CA PHE A 90 -32.71 -9.99 2.28
C PHE A 90 -33.23 -11.26 2.95
N SER A 91 -33.46 -12.35 2.19
CA SER A 91 -33.88 -13.63 2.76
C SER A 91 -32.91 -14.19 3.81
N GLU A 92 -31.62 -13.86 3.69
CA GLU A 92 -30.55 -14.29 4.59
C GLU A 92 -30.45 -13.43 5.87
N MET A 93 -31.26 -12.37 6.00
CA MET A 93 -31.13 -11.38 7.07
C MET A 93 -32.27 -11.50 8.11
N PRO A 94 -31.96 -11.56 9.42
CA PRO A 94 -32.97 -11.74 10.48
C PRO A 94 -33.65 -10.44 10.95
N TRP A 95 -33.37 -9.31 10.29
CA TRP A 95 -33.78 -7.96 10.70
C TRP A 95 -34.77 -7.31 9.73
N LEU A 96 -35.09 -6.04 9.95
CA LEU A 96 -36.09 -5.29 9.18
C LEU A 96 -35.49 -4.65 7.93
N ALA A 97 -36.31 -4.32 6.93
CA ALA A 97 -35.90 -3.53 5.77
C ALA A 97 -36.90 -2.43 5.42
N ILE A 98 -36.40 -1.37 4.79
CA ILE A 98 -37.25 -0.46 4.00
C ILE A 98 -37.75 -1.26 2.78
N PRO A 99 -39.06 -1.30 2.49
CA PRO A 99 -39.57 -1.98 1.31
C PRO A 99 -38.85 -1.51 0.05
N PHE A 100 -38.51 -2.45 -0.85
CA PHE A 100 -37.77 -2.11 -2.06
C PHE A 100 -38.49 -1.06 -2.93
N SER A 101 -39.82 -1.12 -2.96
CA SER A 101 -40.70 -0.17 -3.65
C SER A 101 -40.56 1.27 -3.14
N ASP A 102 -40.17 1.49 -1.88
CA ASP A 102 -39.96 2.82 -1.29
C ASP A 102 -38.58 3.37 -1.65
N THR A 103 -38.41 3.67 -2.94
CA THR A 103 -37.14 4.18 -3.49
C THR A 103 -36.81 5.56 -2.94
N GLU A 104 -37.82 6.40 -2.70
CA GLU A 104 -37.63 7.76 -2.18
C GLU A 104 -37.00 7.76 -0.79
N THR A 105 -37.52 6.95 0.15
CA THR A 105 -36.94 6.85 1.50
C THR A 105 -35.52 6.28 1.44
N ARG A 106 -35.26 5.26 0.61
CA ARG A 106 -33.91 4.69 0.46
C ARG A 106 -32.90 5.73 -0.05
N GLN A 107 -33.25 6.51 -1.08
CA GLN A 107 -32.35 7.55 -1.60
C GLN A 107 -32.17 8.70 -0.61
N ARG A 108 -33.25 9.18 0.02
CA ARG A 108 -33.18 10.23 1.06
C ARG A 108 -32.26 9.83 2.21
N LEU A 109 -32.38 8.60 2.72
CA LEU A 109 -31.50 8.11 3.79
C LEU A 109 -30.03 8.04 3.32
N LYS A 110 -29.78 7.61 2.09
CA LYS A 110 -28.44 7.59 1.50
C LYS A 110 -27.81 8.98 1.47
N GLU A 111 -28.59 10.00 1.11
CA GLU A 111 -28.15 11.40 1.06
C GLU A 111 -27.93 12.00 2.46
N VAL A 112 -28.90 11.84 3.37
CA VAL A 112 -28.84 12.36 4.76
C VAL A 112 -27.58 11.84 5.47
N PHE A 113 -27.30 10.54 5.32
CA PHE A 113 -26.13 9.91 5.94
C PHE A 113 -24.89 9.92 5.04
N LYS A 114 -24.94 10.65 3.91
CA LYS A 114 -23.82 10.88 2.98
C LYS A 114 -23.10 9.59 2.59
N VAL A 115 -23.86 8.52 2.31
CA VAL A 115 -23.33 7.19 2.02
C VAL A 115 -22.70 7.18 0.63
N ARG A 116 -21.36 7.17 0.59
CA ARG A 116 -20.55 7.17 -0.65
C ARG A 116 -20.03 5.79 -1.05
N GLY A 117 -20.21 4.79 -0.19
CA GLY A 117 -19.77 3.42 -0.41
C GLY A 117 -20.48 2.47 0.56
N ILE A 118 -20.58 1.21 0.16
CA ILE A 118 -21.20 0.12 0.93
C ILE A 118 -20.16 -1.01 1.14
N PRO A 119 -20.23 -1.78 2.24
CA PRO A 119 -21.23 -1.70 3.30
C PRO A 119 -21.05 -0.47 4.21
N ARG A 120 -22.15 0.11 4.68
CA ARG A 120 -22.18 1.19 5.69
C ARG A 120 -23.19 0.86 6.77
N LEU A 121 -22.81 1.02 8.04
CA LEU A 121 -23.67 0.78 9.19
C LEU A 121 -23.60 2.01 10.10
N VAL A 122 -24.73 2.70 10.27
CA VAL A 122 -24.87 3.85 11.17
C VAL A 122 -25.74 3.43 12.34
N ILE A 123 -25.23 3.53 13.57
CA ILE A 123 -25.92 3.08 14.78
C ILE A 123 -26.42 4.30 15.54
N PHE A 124 -27.69 4.23 15.93
CA PHE A 124 -28.38 5.23 16.74
C PHE A 124 -28.59 4.69 18.14
N ASP A 125 -28.46 5.56 19.15
CA ASP A 125 -28.85 5.25 20.52
C ASP A 125 -30.38 5.25 20.69
N THR A 126 -30.83 4.99 21.92
CA THR A 126 -32.24 4.92 22.29
C THR A 126 -32.98 6.26 22.15
N ASN A 127 -32.27 7.38 21.99
CA ASN A 127 -32.81 8.73 21.78
C ASN A 127 -32.72 9.16 20.30
N GLY A 128 -32.33 8.26 19.40
CA GLY A 128 -32.17 8.55 17.97
C GLY A 128 -30.95 9.41 17.64
N LYS A 129 -29.99 9.58 18.56
CA LYS A 129 -28.71 10.24 18.27
C LYS A 129 -27.76 9.22 17.65
N VAL A 130 -27.00 9.62 16.63
CA VAL A 130 -25.96 8.76 16.04
C VAL A 130 -24.88 8.50 17.09
N SER A 131 -24.79 7.26 17.59
CA SER A 131 -23.79 6.83 18.56
C SER A 131 -22.51 6.30 17.89
N CYS A 132 -22.63 5.78 16.66
CA CYS A 132 -21.51 5.32 15.86
C CYS A 132 -21.80 5.43 14.36
N ASP A 133 -20.99 6.20 13.64
CA ASP A 133 -21.12 6.39 12.20
C ASP A 133 -20.33 5.34 11.38
N ASN A 134 -19.42 4.61 12.01
CA ASN A 134 -18.55 3.60 11.41
C ASN A 134 -18.81 2.19 11.96
N GLY A 135 -20.09 1.82 12.08
CA GLY A 135 -20.51 0.56 12.70
C GLY A 135 -19.90 -0.68 12.07
N VAL A 136 -19.68 -0.70 10.74
CA VAL A 136 -19.05 -1.83 10.05
C VAL A 136 -17.67 -2.15 10.63
N ARG A 137 -16.87 -1.12 10.88
CA ARG A 137 -15.54 -1.28 11.45
C ARG A 137 -15.63 -1.84 12.86
N HIS A 138 -16.47 -1.25 13.72
CA HIS A 138 -16.56 -1.66 15.12
C HIS A 138 -17.20 -3.04 15.32
N VAL A 139 -18.14 -3.44 14.46
CA VAL A 139 -18.65 -4.82 14.43
C VAL A 139 -17.55 -5.80 13.99
N LYS A 140 -16.73 -5.44 12.99
CA LYS A 140 -15.57 -6.25 12.58
C LYS A 140 -14.51 -6.35 13.66
N GLU A 141 -14.26 -5.28 14.41
CA GLU A 141 -13.21 -5.22 15.43
C GLU A 141 -13.66 -5.90 16.73
N HIS A 142 -14.85 -5.58 17.22
CA HIS A 142 -15.28 -5.93 18.57
C HIS A 142 -16.49 -6.89 18.62
N GLY A 143 -17.13 -7.19 17.49
CA GLY A 143 -18.32 -8.05 17.47
C GLY A 143 -19.39 -7.58 18.44
N VAL A 144 -19.92 -8.51 19.24
CA VAL A 144 -20.94 -8.26 20.28
C VAL A 144 -20.42 -7.37 21.42
N ASP A 145 -19.13 -7.44 21.73
CA ASP A 145 -18.54 -6.68 22.85
C ASP A 145 -18.58 -5.18 22.59
N GLY A 146 -18.64 -4.78 21.32
CA GLY A 146 -18.83 -3.40 20.88
C GLY A 146 -20.15 -2.78 21.36
N TYR A 147 -21.18 -3.57 21.65
CA TYR A 147 -22.50 -3.08 22.08
C TYR A 147 -22.41 -2.28 23.40
N PRO A 148 -23.06 -1.09 23.52
CA PRO A 148 -24.06 -0.48 22.62
C PRO A 148 -23.50 0.35 21.45
N PHE A 149 -22.23 0.16 21.10
CA PHE A 149 -21.51 0.86 20.03
C PHE A 149 -21.53 2.38 20.20
N ASN A 150 -21.49 2.87 21.43
CA ASN A 150 -21.29 4.29 21.73
C ASN A 150 -19.82 4.58 22.02
N LEU A 151 -19.45 5.86 21.97
CA LEU A 151 -18.07 6.30 22.14
C LEU A 151 -17.45 5.84 23.47
N ASP A 152 -18.20 5.90 24.57
CA ASP A 152 -17.71 5.46 25.89
C ASP A 152 -17.36 3.98 25.91
N ARG A 153 -18.22 3.13 25.34
CA ARG A 153 -17.96 1.68 25.26
C ARG A 153 -16.76 1.38 24.37
N LEU A 154 -16.67 2.04 23.21
CA LEU A 154 -15.56 1.84 22.28
C LEU A 154 -14.23 2.33 22.87
N ASN A 155 -14.23 3.47 23.58
CA ASN A 155 -13.06 3.96 24.32
C ASN A 155 -12.65 3.01 25.43
N PHE A 156 -13.62 2.45 26.18
CA PHE A 156 -13.35 1.45 27.21
C PHE A 156 -12.73 0.17 26.64
N LEU A 157 -13.23 -0.33 25.50
CA LEU A 157 -12.64 -1.49 24.82
C LEU A 157 -11.23 -1.19 24.33
N LYS A 158 -11.01 -0.01 23.75
CA LYS A 158 -9.69 0.44 23.33
C LYS A 158 -8.71 0.54 24.51
N GLU A 159 -9.14 1.09 25.64
CA GLU A 159 -8.33 1.14 26.86
C GLU A 159 -8.00 -0.26 27.38
N GLN A 160 -8.95 -1.20 27.32
CA GLN A 160 -8.68 -2.61 27.65
C GLN A 160 -7.68 -3.25 26.71
N GLU A 161 -7.77 -3.00 25.40
CA GLU A 161 -6.80 -3.49 24.42
C GLU A 161 -5.40 -2.90 24.66
N GLU A 162 -5.30 -1.59 24.95
CA GLU A 162 -4.04 -0.94 25.30
C GLU A 162 -3.46 -1.48 26.61
N ASN A 163 -4.29 -1.74 27.61
CA ASN A 163 -3.87 -2.36 28.87
C ASN A 163 -3.46 -3.82 28.67
N ALA A 164 -4.13 -4.56 27.79
CA ALA A 164 -3.74 -5.91 27.40
C ALA A 164 -2.39 -5.91 26.66
N LYS A 165 -2.16 -4.96 25.75
CA LYS A 165 -0.86 -4.75 25.09
C LYS A 165 0.24 -4.39 26.09
N LYS A 166 -0.03 -3.50 27.05
CA LYS A 166 0.92 -3.16 28.14
C LYS A 166 1.23 -4.36 29.03
N ASN A 167 0.24 -5.19 29.35
CA ASN A 167 0.38 -6.38 30.20
C ASN A 167 0.59 -7.67 29.40
N GLN A 168 0.95 -7.55 28.12
CA GLN A 168 1.16 -8.67 27.20
C GLN A 168 2.16 -9.70 27.77
N THR A 169 1.81 -10.97 27.61
CA THR A 169 2.66 -12.15 27.81
C THR A 169 2.52 -13.09 26.62
N ILE A 170 3.43 -14.06 26.46
CA ILE A 170 3.27 -15.09 25.42
C ILE A 170 1.93 -15.82 25.55
N SER A 171 1.56 -16.17 26.78
CA SER A 171 0.28 -16.82 27.07
C SER A 171 -0.92 -15.96 26.66
N SER A 172 -0.90 -14.64 26.91
CA SER A 172 -1.99 -13.74 26.50
C SER A 172 -2.20 -13.67 24.98
N ILE A 173 -1.15 -13.94 24.20
CA ILE A 173 -1.14 -13.92 22.74
C ILE A 173 -1.56 -15.29 22.18
N LEU A 174 -0.94 -16.36 22.69
CA LEU A 174 -1.00 -17.68 22.09
C LEU A 174 -1.98 -18.62 22.80
N VAL A 175 -2.51 -18.33 23.98
CA VAL A 175 -3.57 -19.12 24.62
C VAL A 175 -4.93 -18.59 24.21
N SER A 176 -5.85 -19.50 23.90
CA SER A 176 -7.27 -19.20 23.70
C SER A 176 -8.12 -20.03 24.67
N SER A 177 -9.41 -19.71 24.77
CA SER A 177 -10.33 -20.48 25.61
C SER A 177 -10.44 -21.95 25.21
N SER A 178 -10.05 -22.31 23.99
CA SER A 178 -10.10 -23.66 23.45
C SER A 178 -8.74 -24.35 23.34
N ARG A 179 -7.62 -23.64 23.57
CA ARG A 179 -6.27 -24.17 23.34
C ARG A 179 -5.19 -23.45 24.14
N ASP A 180 -4.30 -24.24 24.75
CA ASP A 180 -3.13 -23.80 25.52
C ASP A 180 -1.79 -24.38 24.99
N TYR A 181 -1.78 -24.95 23.78
CA TYR A 181 -0.61 -25.58 23.16
C TYR A 181 -0.34 -25.08 21.73
N VAL A 182 0.90 -25.16 21.26
CA VAL A 182 1.28 -25.06 19.84
C VAL A 182 1.67 -26.45 19.31
N ILE A 183 1.81 -26.63 18.01
CA ILE A 183 2.20 -27.90 17.39
C ILE A 183 3.58 -27.82 16.76
N SER A 184 4.36 -28.89 16.82
CA SER A 184 5.54 -29.09 15.96
C SER A 184 5.16 -29.74 14.63
N ASN A 185 6.09 -29.75 13.69
CA ASN A 185 5.91 -30.33 12.35
C ASN A 185 5.67 -31.85 12.35
N ASP A 186 6.05 -32.57 13.42
CA ASP A 186 5.72 -33.98 13.66
C ASP A 186 4.36 -34.19 14.35
N GLY A 187 3.60 -33.11 14.58
CA GLY A 187 2.27 -33.13 15.19
C GLY A 187 2.26 -33.18 16.72
N LYS A 188 3.43 -33.14 17.40
CA LYS A 188 3.47 -33.10 18.87
C LYS A 188 2.93 -31.77 19.39
N LYS A 189 2.08 -31.86 20.43
CA LYS A 189 1.57 -30.69 21.15
C LYS A 189 2.57 -30.23 22.19
N ILE A 190 2.91 -28.95 22.16
CA ILE A 190 3.84 -28.28 23.08
C ILE A 190 3.05 -27.23 23.86
N PRO A 191 3.02 -27.28 25.21
CA PRO A 191 2.37 -26.26 26.02
C PRO A 191 2.90 -24.86 25.69
N VAL A 192 2.02 -23.85 25.58
CA VAL A 192 2.43 -22.45 25.37
C VAL A 192 3.32 -21.96 26.52
N LEU A 193 3.11 -22.49 27.73
CA LEU A 193 3.93 -22.18 28.90
C LEU A 193 5.42 -22.49 28.69
N ASP A 194 5.76 -23.48 27.85
CA ASP A 194 7.15 -23.84 27.53
C ASP A 194 7.86 -22.78 26.66
N LEU A 195 7.13 -21.77 26.19
CA LEU A 195 7.65 -20.63 25.43
C LEU A 195 7.85 -19.38 26.30
N GLU A 196 7.32 -19.34 27.52
CA GLU A 196 7.54 -18.20 28.43
C GLU A 196 9.03 -18.07 28.79
N GLY A 197 9.53 -16.84 28.84
CA GLY A 197 10.96 -16.56 29.07
C GLY A 197 11.87 -16.79 27.86
N LYS A 198 11.33 -17.23 26.71
CA LYS A 198 12.07 -17.36 25.45
C LYS A 198 11.90 -16.13 24.58
N LEU A 199 12.84 -15.90 23.67
CA LEU A 199 12.63 -14.97 22.56
C LEU A 199 11.78 -15.68 21.50
N VAL A 200 10.61 -15.15 21.17
CA VAL A 200 9.66 -15.85 20.27
C VAL A 200 9.36 -15.00 19.05
N GLY A 201 9.62 -15.54 17.86
CA GLY A 201 9.19 -14.98 16.59
C GLY A 201 7.81 -15.49 16.18
N LEU A 202 6.80 -14.63 16.05
CA LEU A 202 5.51 -14.97 15.47
C LEU A 202 5.58 -14.73 13.96
N TYR A 203 5.65 -15.82 13.19
CA TYR A 203 5.86 -15.77 11.75
C TYR A 203 4.52 -15.85 11.01
N PHE A 204 4.08 -14.74 10.44
CA PHE A 204 2.86 -14.67 9.63
C PHE A 204 3.20 -14.88 8.15
N SER A 205 2.65 -15.95 7.58
CA SER A 205 3.02 -16.42 6.23
C SER A 205 1.84 -17.09 5.54
N ALA A 206 1.90 -17.10 4.20
CA ALA A 206 1.02 -17.88 3.34
C ALA A 206 1.87 -18.53 2.24
N HIS A 207 1.66 -19.82 1.98
CA HIS A 207 2.40 -20.65 1.03
C HIS A 207 2.37 -20.07 -0.39
N ALA A 208 1.18 -19.69 -0.86
CA ALA A 208 0.99 -19.14 -2.20
C ALA A 208 1.64 -17.75 -2.39
N HIS A 209 2.05 -17.07 -1.32
CA HIS A 209 2.62 -15.72 -1.41
C HIS A 209 4.13 -15.74 -1.74
N ARG A 210 4.50 -15.12 -2.86
CA ARG A 210 5.87 -15.12 -3.40
C ARG A 210 6.92 -14.63 -2.39
N MET A 211 6.67 -13.50 -1.73
CA MET A 211 7.63 -12.93 -0.77
C MET A 211 7.85 -13.87 0.43
N CYS A 212 6.83 -14.62 0.83
CA CYS A 212 6.96 -15.59 1.92
C CYS A 212 7.84 -16.78 1.50
N ARG A 213 7.71 -17.24 0.26
CA ARG A 213 8.59 -18.30 -0.31
C ARG A 213 10.05 -17.85 -0.43
N GLU A 214 10.29 -16.58 -0.75
CA GLU A 214 11.65 -16.02 -0.84
C GLU A 214 12.27 -15.82 0.56
N PHE A 215 11.45 -15.46 1.56
CA PHE A 215 11.92 -15.18 2.92
C PHE A 215 12.12 -16.43 3.78
N THR A 216 11.23 -17.43 3.69
CA THR A 216 11.24 -18.63 4.55
C THR A 216 12.62 -19.32 4.60
N PRO A 217 13.34 -19.55 3.48
CA PRO A 217 14.66 -20.17 3.52
C PRO A 217 15.68 -19.39 4.36
N LYS A 218 15.65 -18.05 4.32
CA LYS A 218 16.54 -17.19 5.11
C LYS A 218 16.24 -17.30 6.60
N LEU A 219 14.95 -17.36 6.97
CA LEU A 219 14.54 -17.57 8.36
C LEU A 219 14.94 -18.96 8.86
N VAL A 220 14.84 -20.00 8.02
CA VAL A 220 15.30 -21.36 8.34
C VAL A 220 16.80 -21.39 8.62
N GLU A 221 17.61 -20.72 7.79
CA GLU A 221 19.05 -20.61 7.99
C GLU A 221 19.38 -19.95 9.34
N LEU A 222 18.82 -18.76 9.59
CA LEU A 222 18.99 -18.03 10.85
C LEU A 222 18.58 -18.89 12.06
N TYR A 223 17.41 -19.52 12.00
CA TYR A 223 16.89 -20.34 13.08
C TYR A 223 17.81 -21.51 13.40
N LYS A 224 18.27 -22.25 12.39
CA LYS A 224 19.21 -23.36 12.57
C LYS A 224 20.52 -22.89 13.21
N THR A 225 21.10 -21.78 12.72
CA THR A 225 22.31 -21.20 13.30
C THR A 225 22.12 -20.81 14.77
N LEU A 226 20.98 -20.23 15.14
CA LEU A 226 20.69 -19.89 16.53
C LEU A 226 20.52 -21.13 17.41
N LYS A 227 19.87 -22.19 16.92
CA LYS A 227 19.77 -23.47 17.64
C LYS A 227 21.14 -24.12 17.86
N GLU A 228 22.03 -24.08 16.87
CA GLU A 228 23.40 -24.58 17.00
C GLU A 228 24.20 -23.80 18.05
N LYS A 229 24.00 -22.47 18.11
CA LYS A 229 24.57 -21.59 19.15
C LYS A 229 23.89 -21.72 20.52
N ARG A 230 22.86 -22.56 20.64
CA ARG A 230 22.04 -22.77 21.85
C ARG A 230 21.34 -21.50 22.34
N GLU A 231 21.01 -20.60 21.42
CA GLU A 231 20.23 -19.40 21.72
C GLU A 231 18.78 -19.76 21.98
N ASN A 232 18.15 -19.04 22.92
CA ASN A 232 16.78 -19.32 23.36
C ASN A 232 15.74 -18.64 22.44
N PHE A 233 15.82 -18.91 21.14
CA PHE A 233 14.93 -18.38 20.11
C PHE A 233 13.99 -19.47 19.60
N GLU A 234 12.68 -19.24 19.65
CA GLU A 234 11.66 -20.09 19.05
C GLU A 234 10.88 -19.32 17.99
N VAL A 235 10.33 -20.04 17.01
CA VAL A 235 9.41 -19.47 16.03
C VAL A 235 8.07 -20.19 16.12
N VAL A 236 6.98 -19.43 16.03
CA VAL A 236 5.62 -19.95 15.95
C VAL A 236 4.99 -19.42 14.66
N LEU A 237 4.75 -20.31 13.72
CA LEU A 237 4.04 -20.04 12.48
C LEU A 237 2.56 -19.74 12.76
N ILE A 238 2.11 -18.59 12.28
CA ILE A 238 0.71 -18.19 12.17
C ILE A 238 0.37 -18.25 10.68
N SER A 239 -0.08 -19.42 10.22
CA SER A 239 -0.44 -19.60 8.81
C SER A 239 -1.71 -18.80 8.48
N LEU A 240 -1.66 -18.14 7.33
CA LEU A 240 -2.75 -17.42 6.70
C LEU A 240 -3.26 -18.15 5.44
N ASP A 241 -2.98 -19.45 5.33
CA ASP A 241 -3.45 -20.29 4.24
C ASP A 241 -4.93 -20.64 4.43
N ASP A 242 -5.69 -20.62 3.34
CA ASP A 242 -7.11 -20.98 3.35
C ASP A 242 -7.33 -22.51 3.24
N GLU A 243 -6.38 -23.21 2.62
CA GLU A 243 -6.39 -24.64 2.31
C GLU A 243 -5.43 -25.43 3.23
N GLU A 244 -5.85 -26.63 3.66
CA GLU A 244 -5.09 -27.44 4.63
C GLU A 244 -3.83 -28.04 4.00
N GLU A 245 -3.89 -28.37 2.72
CA GLU A 245 -2.79 -28.90 1.93
C GLU A 245 -1.63 -27.90 1.85
N ASP A 246 -1.91 -26.62 1.59
CA ASP A 246 -0.93 -25.54 1.53
C ASP A 246 -0.21 -25.34 2.88
N PHE A 247 -0.99 -25.40 3.97
CA PHE A 247 -0.45 -25.37 5.33
C PHE A 247 0.49 -26.55 5.58
N LYS A 248 0.08 -27.77 5.24
CA LYS A 248 0.87 -28.98 5.45
C LYS A 248 2.17 -28.95 4.63
N GLU A 249 2.08 -28.65 3.33
CA GLU A 249 3.24 -28.62 2.44
C GLU A 249 4.29 -27.60 2.91
N SER A 250 3.85 -26.42 3.35
CA SER A 250 4.77 -25.42 3.89
C SER A 250 5.35 -25.83 5.24
N PHE A 251 4.52 -26.29 6.17
CA PHE A 251 4.91 -26.52 7.56
C PHE A 251 5.76 -27.78 7.76
N GLU A 252 5.56 -28.84 6.97
CA GLU A 252 6.33 -30.09 7.05
C GLU A 252 7.85 -29.87 7.00
N THR A 253 8.30 -28.88 6.22
CA THR A 253 9.72 -28.59 6.03
C THR A 253 10.29 -27.57 7.03
N MET A 254 9.45 -26.95 7.85
CA MET A 254 9.85 -25.90 8.78
C MET A 254 10.36 -26.47 10.11
N PRO A 255 11.48 -25.94 10.66
CA PRO A 255 12.11 -26.49 11.88
C PRO A 255 11.50 -25.95 13.19
N TRP A 256 10.32 -25.32 13.13
CA TRP A 256 9.72 -24.56 14.23
C TRP A 256 8.27 -24.96 14.50
N LEU A 257 7.61 -24.26 15.42
CA LEU A 257 6.27 -24.57 15.90
C LEU A 257 5.21 -23.82 15.08
N ALA A 258 3.94 -24.19 15.20
CA ALA A 258 2.81 -23.50 14.57
C ALA A 258 1.58 -23.47 15.48
N LEU A 259 0.68 -22.52 15.22
CA LEU A 259 -0.71 -22.71 15.61
C LEU A 259 -1.35 -23.79 14.72
N PRO A 260 -2.30 -24.59 15.25
CA PRO A 260 -3.06 -25.53 14.41
C PRO A 260 -3.76 -24.82 13.24
N PHE A 261 -3.92 -25.54 12.13
CA PHE A 261 -4.64 -25.02 10.97
C PHE A 261 -6.06 -24.58 11.35
N LYS A 262 -6.48 -23.42 10.82
CA LYS A 262 -7.77 -22.75 11.12
C LYS A 262 -8.02 -22.45 12.61
N ASP A 263 -6.96 -22.26 13.41
CA ASP A 263 -7.12 -21.72 14.76
C ASP A 263 -7.72 -20.31 14.70
N LYS A 264 -8.83 -20.10 15.42
CA LYS A 264 -9.55 -18.81 15.45
C LYS A 264 -8.69 -17.64 15.95
N SER A 265 -7.59 -17.92 16.63
CA SER A 265 -6.65 -16.91 17.11
C SER A 265 -5.88 -16.27 15.98
N CYS A 266 -5.67 -16.93 14.83
CA CYS A 266 -4.87 -16.38 13.72
C CYS A 266 -5.41 -15.02 13.24
N GLU A 267 -6.71 -14.92 12.96
CA GLU A 267 -7.34 -13.66 12.53
C GLU A 267 -7.32 -12.59 13.63
N LYS A 268 -7.43 -13.00 14.90
CA LYS A 268 -7.30 -12.09 16.04
C LYS A 268 -5.88 -11.53 16.11
N LEU A 269 -4.87 -12.34 15.87
CA LEU A 269 -3.47 -11.94 15.92
C LEU A 269 -3.09 -11.00 14.77
N VAL A 270 -3.60 -11.25 13.56
CA VAL A 270 -3.46 -10.32 12.42
C VAL A 270 -3.97 -8.92 12.77
N ARG A 271 -5.13 -8.84 13.43
CA ARG A 271 -5.70 -7.58 13.93
C ARG A 271 -4.88 -6.97 15.07
N TYR A 272 -4.53 -7.78 16.07
CA TYR A 272 -3.82 -7.34 17.27
C TYR A 272 -2.48 -6.67 16.96
N PHE A 273 -1.73 -7.23 16.01
CA PHE A 273 -0.44 -6.71 15.54
C PHE A 273 -0.56 -5.76 14.34
N GLU A 274 -1.78 -5.44 13.90
CA GLU A 274 -2.06 -4.48 12.82
C GLU A 274 -1.28 -4.77 11.52
N LEU A 275 -1.24 -6.06 11.14
CA LEU A 275 -0.47 -6.51 9.98
C LEU A 275 -0.91 -5.83 8.69
N ARG A 276 0.07 -5.30 7.95
CA ARG A 276 -0.16 -4.64 6.64
C ARG A 276 0.41 -5.40 5.46
N THR A 277 1.42 -6.23 5.71
CA THR A 277 2.19 -6.95 4.68
C THR A 277 2.62 -8.31 5.21
N ILE A 278 2.89 -9.23 4.28
CA ILE A 278 3.54 -10.51 4.56
C ILE A 278 4.72 -10.70 3.58
N PRO A 279 5.79 -11.40 3.99
CA PRO A 279 6.02 -12.04 5.29
C PRO A 279 6.16 -11.02 6.41
N ASN A 280 5.73 -11.40 7.62
CA ASN A 280 5.90 -10.59 8.82
C ASN A 280 6.39 -11.47 9.96
N LEU A 281 7.46 -11.06 10.64
CA LEU A 281 8.01 -11.76 11.79
C LEU A 281 8.03 -10.82 12.99
N VAL A 282 7.00 -10.93 13.84
CA VAL A 282 6.91 -10.16 15.09
C VAL A 282 7.81 -10.81 16.14
N ILE A 283 8.69 -10.04 16.78
CA ILE A 283 9.54 -10.55 17.87
C ILE A 283 8.92 -10.20 19.21
N ILE A 284 8.66 -11.23 20.01
CA ILE A 284 8.27 -11.12 21.41
C ILE A 284 9.51 -11.40 22.27
N GLY A 285 9.82 -10.45 23.14
CA GLY A 285 10.90 -10.50 24.12
C GLY A 285 10.69 -11.60 25.16
N GLN A 286 11.77 -11.90 25.89
CA GLN A 286 11.73 -12.87 27.00
C GLN A 286 10.79 -12.45 28.14
N ASP A 287 10.49 -11.16 28.25
CA ASP A 287 9.51 -10.58 29.17
C ASP A 287 8.05 -10.73 28.68
N GLY A 288 7.85 -11.35 27.52
CA GLY A 288 6.55 -11.53 26.89
C GLY A 288 6.02 -10.28 26.17
N LYS A 289 6.81 -9.20 26.08
CA LYS A 289 6.43 -7.96 25.39
C LYS A 289 6.88 -7.97 23.95
N THR A 290 6.15 -7.27 23.09
CA THR A 290 6.55 -7.08 21.70
C THR A 290 7.82 -6.23 21.64
N LEU A 291 8.93 -6.84 21.23
CA LEU A 291 10.24 -6.19 21.08
C LEU A 291 10.36 -5.52 19.71
N ASN A 292 9.88 -6.17 18.65
CA ASN A 292 9.89 -5.62 17.30
C ASN A 292 8.65 -6.08 16.51
N PRO A 293 7.90 -5.16 15.87
CA PRO A 293 6.67 -5.49 15.16
C PRO A 293 6.88 -6.20 13.81
N ASN A 294 8.06 -6.13 13.20
CA ASN A 294 8.41 -6.92 12.01
C ASN A 294 9.93 -6.87 11.73
N VAL A 295 10.62 -8.01 11.85
CA VAL A 295 12.06 -8.11 11.55
C VAL A 295 12.37 -8.78 10.21
N ALA A 296 11.37 -9.03 9.36
CA ALA A 296 11.58 -9.74 8.10
C ALA A 296 12.67 -9.07 7.23
N GLU A 297 12.55 -7.76 6.97
CA GLU A 297 13.54 -7.02 6.16
C GLU A 297 14.94 -7.06 6.77
N LEU A 298 15.06 -6.93 8.09
CA LEU A 298 16.35 -7.00 8.79
C LEU A 298 17.05 -8.35 8.59
N ILE A 299 16.30 -9.45 8.66
CA ILE A 299 16.82 -10.80 8.39
C ILE A 299 17.20 -10.94 6.91
N GLU A 300 16.44 -10.34 6.00
CA GLU A 300 16.77 -10.38 4.58
C GLU A 300 18.07 -9.66 4.24
N GLU A 301 18.38 -8.59 4.97
CA GLU A 301 19.56 -7.74 4.72
C GLU A 301 20.79 -8.19 5.48
N HIS A 302 20.62 -8.59 6.74
CA HIS A 302 21.71 -8.84 7.68
C HIS A 302 21.82 -10.30 8.12
N GLY A 303 20.85 -11.15 7.80
CA GLY A 303 20.83 -12.54 8.22
C GLY A 303 20.99 -12.66 9.74
N ILE A 304 21.93 -13.51 10.18
CA ILE A 304 22.19 -13.75 11.62
C ILE A 304 22.64 -12.50 12.37
N GLU A 305 23.25 -11.51 11.70
CA GLU A 305 23.71 -10.28 12.34
C GLU A 305 22.56 -9.37 12.78
N ALA A 306 21.32 -9.64 12.33
CA ALA A 306 20.12 -8.97 12.82
C ALA A 306 19.75 -9.35 14.27
N TYR A 307 20.20 -10.52 14.73
CA TYR A 307 19.98 -10.99 16.10
C TYR A 307 20.81 -10.16 17.10
N PRO A 308 20.29 -9.80 18.29
CA PRO A 308 19.06 -10.26 18.95
C PRO A 308 17.79 -9.45 18.67
N PHE A 309 17.74 -8.66 17.60
CA PHE A 309 16.58 -7.81 17.25
C PHE A 309 16.18 -6.78 18.31
N THR A 310 17.08 -6.44 19.22
CA THR A 310 16.85 -5.40 20.23
C THR A 310 17.00 -4.01 19.62
N PRO A 311 16.35 -2.97 20.17
CA PRO A 311 16.53 -1.59 19.70
C PRO A 311 18.00 -1.19 19.55
N GLU A 312 18.86 -1.56 20.51
CA GLU A 312 20.29 -1.24 20.48
C GLU A 312 21.01 -1.92 19.31
N LYS A 313 20.62 -3.17 18.97
CA LYS A 313 21.19 -3.86 17.81
C LYS A 313 20.74 -3.23 16.50
N LEU A 314 19.50 -2.75 16.42
CA LEU A 314 19.02 -2.02 15.25
C LEU A 314 19.77 -0.70 15.08
N ASP A 315 19.99 0.04 16.16
CA ASP A 315 20.79 1.26 16.14
C ASP A 315 22.23 0.99 15.69
N GLU A 316 22.83 -0.13 16.14
CA GLU A 316 24.15 -0.58 15.70
C GLU A 316 24.18 -0.87 14.19
N LEU A 317 23.22 -1.65 13.68
CA LEU A 317 23.13 -1.99 12.25
C LEU A 317 22.90 -0.75 11.38
N ALA A 318 22.02 0.14 11.83
CA ALA A 318 21.77 1.42 11.16
C ALA A 318 23.03 2.30 11.15
N ALA A 319 23.81 2.33 12.24
CA ALA A 319 25.07 3.04 12.29
C ALA A 319 26.13 2.43 11.35
N ILE A 320 26.19 1.10 11.24
CA ILE A 320 27.06 0.39 10.30
C ILE A 320 26.66 0.71 8.86
N GLU A 321 25.37 0.68 8.52
CA GLU A 321 24.90 1.03 7.19
C GLU A 321 25.18 2.49 6.85
N LYS A 322 24.92 3.40 7.79
CA LYS A 322 25.25 4.82 7.65
C LYS A 322 26.75 5.02 7.41
N ALA A 323 27.61 4.36 8.19
CA ALA A 323 29.06 4.43 8.00
C ALA A 323 29.49 3.85 6.63
N LYS A 324 28.86 2.77 6.15
CA LYS A 324 29.09 2.22 4.81
C LYS A 324 28.67 3.19 3.71
N LEU A 325 27.57 3.91 3.89
CA LEU A 325 27.09 4.94 2.94
C LEU A 325 27.98 6.19 2.98
N GLU A 326 28.49 6.58 4.15
CA GLU A 326 29.40 7.71 4.33
C GLU A 326 30.80 7.44 3.74
N SER A 327 31.28 6.19 3.82
CA SER A 327 32.55 5.74 3.24
C SER A 327 32.46 5.31 1.78
N GLN A 328 31.27 5.36 1.16
CA GLN A 328 31.11 5.00 -0.24
C GLN A 328 31.87 5.98 -1.15
N THR A 329 32.74 5.45 -1.99
CA THR A 329 33.39 6.17 -3.10
C THR A 329 32.86 5.68 -4.45
N LEU A 330 33.15 6.42 -5.52
CA LEU A 330 32.71 6.03 -6.86
C LEU A 330 33.33 4.70 -7.29
N GLU A 331 34.60 4.50 -6.96
CA GLU A 331 35.35 3.28 -7.23
C GLU A 331 34.76 2.09 -6.49
N SER A 332 34.36 2.26 -5.22
CA SER A 332 33.68 1.20 -4.45
C SER A 332 32.35 0.76 -5.08
N VAL A 333 31.76 1.58 -5.95
CA VAL A 333 30.54 1.27 -6.69
C VAL A 333 30.84 0.66 -8.05
N LEU A 334 31.77 1.25 -8.81
CA LEU A 334 31.96 0.95 -10.23
C LEU A 334 33.17 0.08 -10.56
N VAL A 335 34.08 -0.17 -9.62
CA VAL A 335 35.25 -1.05 -9.85
C VAL A 335 34.94 -2.46 -9.33
N ASN A 336 35.20 -3.48 -10.15
CA ASN A 336 35.10 -4.89 -9.74
C ASN A 336 36.24 -5.72 -10.35
N GLY A 337 37.28 -5.99 -9.55
CA GLY A 337 38.50 -6.65 -10.03
C GLY A 337 39.17 -5.82 -11.12
N GLU A 338 39.44 -6.44 -12.27
CA GLU A 338 40.03 -5.77 -13.45
C GLU A 338 39.05 -4.91 -14.24
N ASN A 339 37.76 -4.93 -13.90
CA ASN A 339 36.75 -4.08 -14.54
C ASN A 339 36.68 -2.73 -13.82
N ASP A 340 37.62 -1.85 -14.15
CA ASP A 340 37.81 -0.52 -13.58
C ASP A 340 37.48 0.62 -14.56
N PHE A 341 36.80 0.32 -15.65
CA PHE A 341 36.49 1.27 -16.73
C PHE A 341 35.01 1.22 -17.13
N VAL A 342 34.56 2.25 -17.83
CA VAL A 342 33.31 2.29 -18.63
C VAL A 342 33.67 2.50 -20.10
N ILE A 343 32.73 2.39 -21.02
CA ILE A 343 32.95 2.64 -22.45
C ILE A 343 32.32 3.96 -22.90
N ASP A 344 33.02 4.67 -23.77
CA ASP A 344 32.47 5.83 -24.47
C ASP A 344 31.74 5.44 -25.76
N LYS A 345 31.36 6.44 -26.56
CA LYS A 345 30.66 6.26 -27.84
C LYS A 345 31.52 5.65 -28.96
N SER A 346 32.84 5.68 -28.83
CA SER A 346 33.77 5.02 -29.74
C SER A 346 34.06 3.57 -29.34
N GLY A 347 33.57 3.13 -28.17
CA GLY A 347 33.94 1.86 -27.56
C GLY A 347 35.28 1.91 -26.81
N SER A 348 35.89 3.09 -26.68
CA SER A 348 37.14 3.27 -25.92
C SER A 348 36.86 3.16 -24.43
N LYS A 349 37.82 2.59 -23.71
CA LYS A 349 37.73 2.43 -22.25
C LYS A 349 38.06 3.75 -21.57
N VAL A 350 37.14 4.24 -20.74
CA VAL A 350 37.30 5.39 -19.85
C VAL A 350 37.47 4.87 -18.42
N PRO A 351 38.65 5.03 -17.79
CA PRO A 351 38.87 4.62 -16.41
C PRO A 351 37.88 5.28 -15.44
N VAL A 352 37.38 4.54 -14.46
CA VAL A 352 36.47 5.06 -13.41
C VAL A 352 37.14 6.18 -12.60
N SER A 353 38.47 6.15 -12.44
CA SER A 353 39.24 7.20 -11.78
C SER A 353 39.09 8.58 -12.46
N GLU A 354 38.83 8.63 -13.77
CA GLU A 354 38.58 9.89 -14.49
C GLU A 354 37.17 10.45 -14.27
N LEU A 355 36.29 9.67 -13.65
CA LEU A 355 34.92 10.05 -13.30
C LEU A 355 34.79 10.53 -11.84
N VAL A 356 35.83 10.33 -11.02
CA VAL A 356 35.87 10.78 -9.63
C VAL A 356 35.74 12.30 -9.57
N GLY A 357 34.92 12.81 -8.64
CA GLY A 357 34.62 14.23 -8.55
C GLY A 357 33.49 14.71 -9.45
N LYS A 358 32.92 13.85 -10.31
CA LYS A 358 31.73 14.17 -11.12
C LYS A 358 30.45 13.68 -10.46
N ASN A 359 29.34 14.34 -10.78
CA ASN A 359 28.00 13.81 -10.54
C ASN A 359 27.70 12.73 -11.57
N ILE A 360 27.43 11.52 -11.12
CA ILE A 360 27.18 10.35 -11.97
C ILE A 360 25.74 9.89 -11.82
N LEU A 361 25.03 9.75 -12.94
CA LEU A 361 23.72 9.12 -12.98
C LEU A 361 23.85 7.71 -13.57
N LEU A 362 23.60 6.68 -12.75
CA LEU A 362 23.53 5.30 -13.22
C LEU A 362 22.13 5.05 -13.79
N TYR A 363 22.03 4.74 -15.08
CA TYR A 363 20.77 4.57 -15.78
C TYR A 363 20.54 3.10 -16.18
N PHE A 364 19.64 2.43 -15.47
CA PHE A 364 19.25 1.04 -15.73
C PHE A 364 18.09 1.00 -16.72
N SER A 365 18.30 0.42 -17.90
CA SER A 365 17.34 0.49 -18.99
C SER A 365 17.54 -0.63 -20.02
N ALA A 366 16.64 -0.75 -20.98
CA ALA A 366 16.73 -1.70 -22.10
C ALA A 366 15.85 -1.26 -23.27
N GLN A 367 16.24 -1.64 -24.48
CA GLN A 367 15.52 -1.35 -25.72
C GLN A 367 14.15 -2.01 -25.74
N TRP A 368 14.05 -3.27 -25.30
CA TRP A 368 12.80 -4.04 -25.31
C TRP A 368 11.72 -3.48 -24.36
N CYS A 369 12.09 -2.60 -23.43
CA CYS A 369 11.24 -2.04 -22.40
C CYS A 369 10.53 -0.75 -22.88
N PRO A 370 9.19 -0.76 -23.10
CA PRO A 370 8.46 0.43 -23.55
C PRO A 370 8.58 1.66 -22.64
N PRO A 371 8.44 1.58 -21.30
CA PRO A 371 8.58 2.76 -20.45
C PRO A 371 10.03 3.30 -20.46
N CYS A 372 11.02 2.44 -20.76
CA CYS A 372 12.41 2.84 -20.92
C CYS A 372 12.61 3.73 -22.15
N ARG A 373 12.05 3.30 -23.30
CA ARG A 373 12.07 4.09 -24.54
C ARG A 373 11.32 5.41 -24.39
N ALA A 374 10.20 5.41 -23.66
CA ALA A 374 9.44 6.64 -23.38
C ALA A 374 10.20 7.63 -22.50
N PHE A 375 11.03 7.15 -21.57
CA PHE A 375 11.81 8.00 -20.68
C PHE A 375 13.11 8.53 -21.31
N LEU A 376 13.68 7.81 -22.29
CA LEU A 376 14.97 8.16 -22.88
C LEU A 376 15.05 9.60 -23.44
N PRO A 377 14.09 10.10 -24.26
CA PRO A 377 14.15 11.47 -24.77
C PRO A 377 14.19 12.53 -23.67
N LYS A 378 13.43 12.31 -22.58
CA LYS A 378 13.40 13.22 -21.42
C LYS A 378 14.75 13.25 -20.70
N LEU A 379 15.39 12.09 -20.57
CA LEU A 379 16.72 12.00 -19.97
C LEU A 379 17.79 12.67 -20.85
N ILE A 380 17.70 12.52 -22.18
CA ILE A 380 18.62 13.19 -23.12
C ILE A 380 18.49 14.72 -22.99
N GLU A 381 17.27 15.25 -22.95
CA GLU A 381 17.02 16.67 -22.76
C GLU A 381 17.58 17.19 -21.42
N ALA A 382 17.31 16.46 -20.33
CA ALA A 382 17.83 16.80 -19.02
C ALA A 382 19.36 16.77 -19.00
N TYR A 383 19.98 15.74 -19.59
CA TYR A 383 21.42 15.60 -19.70
C TYR A 383 22.07 16.80 -20.40
N HIS A 384 21.56 17.21 -21.57
CA HIS A 384 22.11 18.36 -22.28
C HIS A 384 21.90 19.67 -21.51
N THR A 385 20.79 19.82 -20.81
CA THR A 385 20.52 21.01 -20.00
C THR A 385 21.43 21.10 -18.78
N ILE A 386 21.67 19.99 -18.10
CA ILE A 386 22.60 19.92 -16.97
C ILE A 386 24.04 20.14 -17.46
N LYS A 387 24.50 19.40 -18.48
CA LYS A 387 25.86 19.53 -19.04
C LYS A 387 26.21 20.95 -19.48
N ARG A 388 25.25 21.71 -20.04
CA ARG A 388 25.46 23.12 -20.40
C ARG A 388 25.78 24.01 -19.20
N LYS A 389 25.25 23.68 -18.02
CA LYS A 389 25.46 24.42 -16.76
C LYS A 389 26.66 23.87 -15.99
N ASP A 390 26.82 22.56 -15.96
CA ASP A 390 27.86 21.83 -15.23
C ASP A 390 28.41 20.67 -16.07
N ASN A 391 29.65 20.83 -16.56
CA ASN A 391 30.34 19.79 -17.33
C ASN A 391 30.76 18.59 -16.47
N ALA A 392 30.73 18.71 -15.14
CA ALA A 392 31.01 17.64 -14.18
C ALA A 392 29.76 16.79 -13.86
N PHE A 393 28.88 16.60 -14.83
CA PHE A 393 27.78 15.65 -14.80
C PHE A 393 27.98 14.57 -15.87
N GLU A 394 27.72 13.30 -15.59
CA GLU A 394 27.80 12.22 -16.58
C GLU A 394 26.75 11.14 -16.32
N VAL A 395 26.31 10.46 -17.37
CA VAL A 395 25.39 9.31 -17.28
C VAL A 395 26.14 8.03 -17.66
N ILE A 396 25.89 6.95 -16.93
CA ILE A 396 26.40 5.61 -17.26
C ILE A 396 25.21 4.70 -17.51
N PHE A 397 25.03 4.30 -18.77
CA PHE A 397 24.02 3.33 -19.17
C PHE A 397 24.40 1.92 -18.69
N ILE A 398 23.45 1.28 -18.00
CA ILE A 398 23.54 -0.09 -17.49
C ILE A 398 22.43 -0.88 -18.18
N SER A 399 22.81 -1.58 -19.25
CA SER A 399 21.87 -2.29 -20.10
C SER A 399 21.31 -3.57 -19.45
N SER A 400 20.02 -3.81 -19.70
CA SER A 400 19.36 -5.11 -19.50
C SER A 400 18.90 -5.73 -20.83
N ASP A 401 19.50 -5.31 -21.94
CA ASP A 401 19.30 -5.92 -23.25
C ASP A 401 19.79 -7.37 -23.26
N ARG A 402 19.31 -8.14 -24.25
CA ARG A 402 19.50 -9.60 -24.27
C ARG A 402 20.69 -10.03 -25.12
N ASP A 403 21.18 -9.15 -25.98
CA ASP A 403 22.28 -9.40 -26.89
C ASP A 403 23.02 -8.11 -27.23
N GLN A 404 24.23 -8.25 -27.79
CA GLN A 404 25.09 -7.13 -28.15
C GLN A 404 24.46 -6.21 -29.21
N SER A 405 23.70 -6.75 -30.16
CA SER A 405 23.16 -5.96 -31.27
C SER A 405 22.07 -5.00 -30.82
N THR A 406 21.16 -5.47 -29.96
CA THR A 406 20.13 -4.62 -29.34
C THR A 406 20.72 -3.58 -28.40
N PHE A 407 21.77 -3.95 -27.67
CA PHE A 407 22.56 -2.99 -26.88
C PHE A 407 23.16 -1.89 -27.76
N ASP A 408 23.86 -2.24 -28.84
CA ASP A 408 24.55 -1.28 -29.70
C ASP A 408 23.54 -0.33 -30.39
N GLU A 409 22.44 -0.87 -30.90
CA GLU A 409 21.37 -0.08 -31.53
C GLU A 409 20.80 0.96 -30.55
N PHE A 410 20.40 0.53 -29.35
CA PHE A 410 19.79 1.42 -28.38
C PHE A 410 20.79 2.39 -27.75
N TYR A 411 22.01 1.93 -27.46
CA TYR A 411 23.08 2.79 -26.96
C TYR A 411 23.48 3.84 -27.99
N SER A 412 23.33 3.58 -29.30
CA SER A 412 23.63 4.56 -30.36
C SER A 412 22.87 5.87 -30.20
N GLU A 413 21.64 5.84 -29.68
CA GLU A 413 20.77 6.99 -29.43
C GLU A 413 21.22 7.86 -28.24
N MET A 414 22.09 7.33 -27.37
CA MET A 414 22.47 7.96 -26.11
C MET A 414 23.75 8.81 -26.22
N PRO A 415 23.84 10.01 -25.62
CA PRO A 415 25.02 10.89 -25.71
C PRO A 415 26.06 10.71 -24.59
N TRP A 416 26.02 9.60 -23.86
CA TRP A 416 26.77 9.39 -22.61
C TRP A 416 27.50 8.03 -22.59
N LEU A 417 28.11 7.67 -21.46
CA LEU A 417 28.93 6.47 -21.28
C LEU A 417 28.07 5.22 -20.99
N ALA A 418 28.65 4.03 -21.10
CA ALA A 418 27.98 2.77 -20.74
C ALA A 418 28.90 1.78 -20.02
N LEU A 419 28.31 0.85 -19.27
CA LEU A 419 29.00 -0.41 -18.99
C LEU A 419 29.02 -1.26 -20.27
N PRO A 420 30.11 -2.01 -20.53
CA PRO A 420 30.11 -3.01 -21.60
C PRO A 420 28.91 -3.96 -21.50
N PHE A 421 28.40 -4.41 -22.65
CA PHE A 421 27.38 -5.43 -22.66
C PHE A 421 27.88 -6.72 -21.98
N GLY A 422 27.02 -7.37 -21.20
CA GLY A 422 27.37 -8.58 -20.43
C GLY A 422 28.24 -8.33 -19.19
N ASP A 423 28.51 -7.07 -18.82
CA ASP A 423 29.33 -6.77 -17.63
C ASP A 423 28.66 -7.25 -16.32
N GLY A 424 29.38 -8.09 -15.55
CA GLY A 424 28.91 -8.65 -14.30
C GLY A 424 28.56 -7.60 -13.22
N ARG A 425 29.14 -6.39 -13.32
CA ARG A 425 28.80 -5.25 -12.43
C ARG A 425 27.32 -4.89 -12.52
N LYS A 426 26.64 -5.12 -13.65
CA LYS A 426 25.19 -4.87 -13.77
C LYS A 426 24.41 -5.60 -12.67
N GLN A 427 24.72 -6.87 -12.41
CA GLN A 427 24.02 -7.67 -11.40
C GLN A 427 24.34 -7.19 -9.97
N ILE A 428 25.59 -6.80 -9.73
CA ILE A 428 26.05 -6.27 -8.43
C ILE A 428 25.34 -4.94 -8.14
N LEU A 429 25.34 -4.02 -9.10
CA LEU A 429 24.70 -2.70 -8.99
C LEU A 429 23.19 -2.84 -8.82
N SER A 430 22.54 -3.74 -9.56
CA SER A 430 21.10 -3.99 -9.43
C SER A 430 20.74 -4.46 -8.00
N ARG A 431 21.56 -5.33 -7.40
CA ARG A 431 21.37 -5.78 -6.01
C ARG A 431 21.66 -4.66 -5.01
N LYS A 432 22.80 -3.98 -5.14
CA LYS A 432 23.24 -2.90 -4.25
C LYS A 432 22.20 -1.79 -4.14
N PHE A 433 21.60 -1.41 -5.27
CA PHE A 433 20.60 -0.35 -5.32
C PHE A 433 19.15 -0.85 -5.26
N LYS A 434 18.93 -2.14 -4.99
CA LYS A 434 17.61 -2.78 -4.91
C LYS A 434 16.73 -2.47 -6.15
N ILE A 435 17.30 -2.53 -7.34
CA ILE A 435 16.58 -2.23 -8.59
C ILE A 435 15.57 -3.34 -8.88
N GLN A 436 14.28 -3.05 -8.66
CA GLN A 436 13.19 -4.01 -8.87
C GLN A 436 12.57 -3.95 -10.28
N GLY A 437 12.80 -2.86 -11.01
CA GLY A 437 12.26 -2.67 -12.36
C GLY A 437 13.02 -1.59 -13.13
N ILE A 438 12.82 -1.56 -14.45
CA ILE A 438 13.40 -0.56 -15.36
C ILE A 438 12.28 0.22 -16.07
N PRO A 439 12.50 1.50 -16.43
CA PRO A 439 13.73 2.26 -16.22
C PRO A 439 13.94 2.66 -14.76
N ALA A 440 15.19 2.68 -14.30
CA ALA A 440 15.59 3.18 -12.99
C ALA A 440 16.83 4.06 -13.11
N ALA A 441 16.98 5.05 -12.22
CA ALA A 441 18.15 5.91 -12.21
C ALA A 441 18.60 6.24 -10.78
N VAL A 442 19.89 6.09 -10.53
CA VAL A 442 20.54 6.36 -9.24
C VAL A 442 21.53 7.50 -9.42
N ALA A 443 21.41 8.55 -8.60
CA ALA A 443 22.34 9.68 -8.60
C ALA A 443 23.44 9.48 -7.56
N ILE A 444 24.69 9.62 -8.00
CA ILE A 444 25.91 9.56 -7.20
C ILE A 444 26.58 10.93 -7.30
N GLY A 445 26.91 11.53 -6.17
CA GLY A 445 27.53 12.85 -6.10
C GLY A 445 29.03 12.83 -6.37
N PRO A 446 29.67 14.01 -6.41
CA PRO A 446 31.10 14.14 -6.70
C PRO A 446 32.00 13.43 -5.70
N SER A 447 31.54 13.26 -4.45
CA SER A 447 32.27 12.48 -3.43
C SER A 447 32.21 10.96 -3.65
N GLY A 448 31.46 10.48 -4.65
CA GLY A 448 31.18 9.06 -4.86
C GLY A 448 30.06 8.49 -3.97
N ARG A 449 29.40 9.34 -3.17
CA ARG A 449 28.28 8.94 -2.30
C ARG A 449 26.97 8.95 -3.08
N THR A 450 26.10 7.99 -2.78
CA THR A 450 24.75 7.94 -3.34
C THR A 450 23.94 9.10 -2.79
N ILE A 451 23.39 9.93 -3.67
CA ILE A 451 22.50 11.03 -3.30
C ILE A 451 21.06 10.52 -3.21
N THR A 452 20.58 9.83 -4.25
CA THR A 452 19.23 9.27 -4.28
C THR A 452 19.16 8.05 -5.20
N LYS A 453 18.35 7.06 -4.82
CA LYS A 453 18.00 5.89 -5.65
C LYS A 453 16.80 6.15 -6.56
N GLU A 454 16.13 7.30 -6.38
CA GLU A 454 14.89 7.68 -7.05
C GLU A 454 15.07 8.79 -8.11
N ALA A 455 16.29 8.95 -8.64
CA ALA A 455 16.61 10.03 -9.57
C ALA A 455 15.69 10.05 -10.81
N ARG A 456 15.21 8.88 -11.27
CA ARG A 456 14.22 8.77 -12.35
C ARG A 456 12.91 9.49 -12.01
N MET A 457 12.44 9.34 -10.77
CA MET A 457 11.21 10.01 -10.32
C MET A 457 11.41 11.52 -10.24
N HIS A 458 12.55 11.97 -9.73
CA HIS A 458 12.87 13.40 -9.67
C HIS A 458 13.01 14.03 -11.06
N LEU A 459 13.68 13.36 -12.00
CA LEU A 459 13.77 13.80 -13.40
C LEU A 459 12.40 13.84 -14.09
N THR A 460 11.52 12.90 -13.76
CA THR A 460 10.14 12.92 -14.29
C THR A 460 9.34 14.10 -13.72
N ALA A 461 9.59 14.47 -12.45
CA ALA A 461 8.91 15.57 -11.76
C ALA A 461 9.37 16.95 -12.23
N TYR A 462 10.69 17.15 -12.26
CA TYR A 462 11.33 18.46 -12.31
C TYR A 462 12.29 18.60 -13.49
N GLY A 463 12.40 17.59 -14.37
CA GLY A 463 13.32 17.63 -15.50
C GLY A 463 14.76 17.85 -15.05
N ALA A 464 15.48 18.72 -15.77
CA ALA A 464 16.86 19.10 -15.45
C ALA A 464 17.00 19.82 -14.10
N ASP A 465 15.95 20.49 -13.62
CA ASP A 465 15.99 21.25 -12.36
C ASP A 465 16.08 20.33 -11.15
N ALA A 466 15.78 19.04 -11.31
CA ALA A 466 16.03 18.04 -10.27
C ALA A 466 17.50 17.96 -9.84
N PHE A 467 18.44 18.32 -10.72
CA PHE A 467 19.87 18.37 -10.40
C PHE A 467 20.18 19.54 -9.45
N PRO A 468 20.99 19.36 -8.38
CA PRO A 468 21.94 18.25 -8.13
C PRO A 468 21.37 17.03 -7.37
N PHE A 469 20.06 16.86 -7.31
CA PHE A 469 19.36 15.76 -6.64
C PHE A 469 19.56 15.67 -5.12
N THR A 470 20.19 16.66 -4.50
CA THR A 470 20.36 16.68 -3.04
C THR A 470 19.01 16.77 -2.35
N GLU A 471 18.91 16.20 -1.16
CA GLU A 471 17.66 16.19 -0.39
C GLU A 471 17.17 17.63 -0.12
N GLU A 472 18.10 18.53 0.22
CA GLU A 472 17.78 19.93 0.46
C GLU A 472 17.24 20.63 -0.78
N HIS A 473 17.84 20.38 -1.95
CA HIS A 473 17.41 20.99 -3.21
C HIS A 473 16.06 20.45 -3.66
N LEU A 474 15.86 19.14 -3.59
CA LEU A 474 14.59 18.50 -3.94
C LEU A 474 13.44 18.96 -3.02
N LYS A 475 13.74 19.19 -1.73
CA LYS A 475 12.78 19.75 -0.78
C LYS A 475 12.39 21.18 -1.13
N GLN A 476 13.35 22.01 -1.55
CA GLN A 476 13.07 23.38 -2.02
C GLN A 476 12.15 23.37 -3.25
N LEU A 477 12.42 22.52 -4.24
CA LEU A 477 11.53 22.37 -5.41
C LEU A 477 10.11 21.91 -5.03
N GLU A 478 10.01 21.02 -4.03
CA GLU A 478 8.72 20.58 -3.52
C GLU A 478 7.95 21.72 -2.84
N GLU A 479 8.62 22.50 -1.98
CA GLU A 479 8.04 23.67 -1.32
C GLU A 479 7.59 24.73 -2.35
N GLU A 480 8.40 25.00 -3.37
CA GLU A 480 8.03 25.91 -4.47
C GLU A 480 6.80 25.42 -5.25
N LEU A 481 6.73 24.11 -5.52
CA LEU A 481 5.58 23.51 -6.17
C LEU A 481 4.32 23.58 -5.28
N GLU A 482 4.47 23.41 -3.97
CA GLU A 482 3.37 23.57 -3.02
C GLU A 482 2.87 25.02 -2.95
N GLU A 483 3.77 26.00 -2.95
CA GLU A 483 3.39 27.42 -3.01
C GLU A 483 2.69 27.76 -4.33
N LYS A 484 3.22 27.30 -5.47
CA LYS A 484 2.53 27.44 -6.78
C LYS A 484 1.16 26.79 -6.74
N ALA A 485 1.06 25.60 -6.16
CA ALA A 485 -0.18 24.88 -6.06
C ALA A 485 -1.25 25.66 -5.30
N LYS A 486 -0.91 26.48 -4.28
CA LYS A 486 -1.88 27.35 -3.58
C LYS A 486 -2.57 28.35 -4.51
N GLY A 487 -1.87 28.80 -5.56
CA GLY A 487 -2.41 29.71 -6.58
C GLY A 487 -3.31 29.04 -7.61
N TRP A 488 -3.26 27.70 -7.73
CA TRP A 488 -4.11 26.96 -8.67
C TRP A 488 -5.58 26.90 -8.19
N PRO A 489 -6.56 26.83 -9.11
CA PRO A 489 -7.95 26.62 -8.75
C PRO A 489 -8.16 25.25 -8.08
N GLU A 490 -9.11 25.17 -7.14
CA GLU A 490 -9.47 23.89 -6.48
C GLU A 490 -10.18 22.94 -7.45
N LYS A 491 -10.94 23.49 -8.41
CA LYS A 491 -11.68 22.76 -9.43
C LYS A 491 -11.50 23.38 -10.81
N VAL A 492 -11.39 22.54 -11.84
CA VAL A 492 -11.25 22.96 -13.24
C VAL A 492 -12.24 22.18 -14.11
N LYS A 493 -12.95 22.89 -15.00
CA LYS A 493 -13.62 22.28 -16.14
C LYS A 493 -12.66 22.20 -17.30
N HIS A 494 -12.54 21.04 -17.92
CA HIS A 494 -11.57 20.82 -19.00
C HIS A 494 -12.25 20.25 -20.24
N GLU A 495 -11.82 20.67 -21.43
CA GLU A 495 -12.43 20.27 -22.71
C GLU A 495 -12.33 18.77 -22.98
N LEU A 496 -11.25 18.13 -22.49
CA LEU A 496 -11.08 16.67 -22.57
C LEU A 496 -11.96 15.90 -21.57
N HIS A 497 -12.63 16.58 -20.64
CA HIS A 497 -13.47 15.97 -19.61
C HIS A 497 -14.61 16.92 -19.20
N THR A 498 -15.69 16.92 -19.98
CA THR A 498 -16.80 17.88 -19.86
C THR A 498 -17.85 17.53 -18.82
N GLU A 499 -17.99 16.24 -18.49
CA GLU A 499 -19.07 15.73 -17.63
C GLU A 499 -18.87 16.11 -16.16
N HIS A 500 -17.62 16.20 -15.69
CA HIS A 500 -17.29 16.48 -14.30
C HIS A 500 -16.15 17.49 -14.17
N GLU A 501 -16.17 18.26 -13.08
CA GLU A 501 -15.03 19.11 -12.72
C GLU A 501 -13.88 18.25 -12.16
N LEU A 502 -12.67 18.53 -12.63
CA LEU A 502 -11.46 17.94 -12.11
C LEU A 502 -11.04 18.65 -10.82
N ILE A 503 -10.69 17.90 -9.78
CA ILE A 503 -10.33 18.44 -8.47
C ILE A 503 -8.83 18.38 -8.27
N ARG A 504 -8.22 19.49 -7.84
CA ARG A 504 -6.79 19.55 -7.50
C ARG A 504 -6.49 18.59 -6.34
N THR A 505 -5.78 17.50 -6.63
CA THR A 505 -5.57 16.37 -5.73
C THR A 505 -4.09 16.00 -5.65
N LYS A 506 -3.62 15.65 -4.44
CA LYS A 506 -2.28 15.07 -4.29
C LYS A 506 -2.28 13.60 -4.70
N ARG A 507 -1.42 13.23 -5.66
CA ARG A 507 -1.27 11.88 -6.22
C ARG A 507 0.20 11.48 -6.16
N LYS A 508 0.53 10.27 -5.72
CA LYS A 508 1.93 9.79 -5.68
C LYS A 508 2.49 9.63 -7.10
N THR A 509 1.77 8.89 -7.93
CA THR A 509 2.03 8.67 -9.36
C THR A 509 0.69 8.50 -10.08
N TYR A 510 0.58 8.98 -11.32
CA TYR A 510 -0.59 8.78 -12.18
C TYR A 510 -0.18 8.91 -13.65
N ILE A 511 -1.06 8.55 -14.58
CA ILE A 511 -0.89 8.84 -16.01
C ILE A 511 -1.84 9.98 -16.34
N CYS A 512 -1.34 11.02 -16.99
CA CYS A 512 -2.18 12.12 -17.44
C CYS A 512 -2.96 11.70 -18.69
N ASP A 513 -4.28 11.71 -18.64
CA ASP A 513 -5.15 11.35 -19.77
C ASP A 513 -5.08 12.35 -20.92
N GLY A 514 -4.57 13.56 -20.67
CA GLY A 514 -4.41 14.59 -21.71
C GLY A 514 -3.19 14.40 -22.59
N CYS A 515 -2.05 14.01 -22.01
CA CYS A 515 -0.79 13.86 -22.75
C CYS A 515 -0.23 12.43 -22.76
N GLY A 516 -0.83 11.51 -22.00
CA GLY A 516 -0.38 10.12 -21.83
C GLY A 516 0.90 9.97 -20.99
N GLU A 517 1.46 11.06 -20.46
CA GLU A 517 2.70 11.01 -19.70
C GLU A 517 2.46 10.79 -18.20
N THR A 518 3.43 10.16 -17.53
CA THR A 518 3.39 9.98 -16.07
C THR A 518 3.45 11.32 -15.35
N GLY A 519 2.51 11.55 -14.45
CA GLY A 519 2.51 12.65 -13.48
C GLY A 519 2.81 12.19 -12.07
N ASN A 520 3.16 13.16 -11.23
CA ASN A 520 3.42 12.97 -9.82
C ASN A 520 3.01 14.21 -9.02
N ARG A 521 2.89 14.02 -7.71
CA ARG A 521 2.53 15.04 -6.71
C ARG A 521 1.14 15.65 -6.86
N TRP A 522 0.89 16.49 -7.86
CA TRP A 522 -0.37 17.21 -8.02
C TRP A 522 -1.04 16.84 -9.34
N SER A 523 -2.33 16.55 -9.29
CA SER A 523 -3.18 16.25 -10.45
C SER A 523 -4.48 17.05 -10.38
N PHE A 524 -5.10 17.32 -11.53
CA PHE A 524 -6.52 17.63 -11.61
C PHE A 524 -7.28 16.34 -11.90
N TYR A 525 -7.91 15.79 -10.86
CA TYR A 525 -8.44 14.44 -10.85
C TYR A 525 -9.97 14.42 -10.75
N CYS A 526 -10.62 13.63 -11.60
CA CYS A 526 -12.02 13.23 -11.45
C CYS A 526 -12.09 11.83 -10.87
N LYS A 527 -12.54 11.74 -9.61
CA LYS A 527 -12.77 10.45 -8.94
C LYS A 527 -13.85 9.59 -9.60
N GLN A 528 -14.83 10.21 -10.24
CA GLN A 528 -15.97 9.47 -10.83
C GLN A 528 -15.58 8.70 -12.08
N CYS A 529 -14.68 9.28 -12.88
CA CYS A 529 -14.27 8.73 -14.17
C CYS A 529 -12.84 8.16 -14.16
N ASP A 530 -12.17 8.21 -13.02
CA ASP A 530 -10.75 7.92 -12.86
C ASP A 530 -9.87 8.62 -13.90
N PHE A 531 -10.08 9.93 -14.05
CA PHE A 531 -9.43 10.76 -15.06
C PHE A 531 -8.49 11.77 -14.41
N ASP A 532 -7.23 11.78 -14.79
CA ASP A 532 -6.17 12.62 -14.22
C ASP A 532 -5.55 13.52 -15.30
N LEU A 533 -5.37 14.81 -15.00
CA LEU A 533 -4.55 15.72 -15.80
C LEU A 533 -3.38 16.27 -15.00
N HIS A 534 -2.23 16.46 -15.66
CA HIS A 534 -1.19 17.34 -15.11
C HIS A 534 -1.74 18.74 -14.86
N PRO A 535 -1.23 19.47 -13.85
CA PRO A 535 -1.52 20.88 -13.66
C PRO A 535 -1.32 21.70 -14.93
N LYS A 536 -0.19 21.51 -15.63
CA LYS A 536 0.09 22.17 -16.91
C LYS A 536 -0.93 21.84 -18.01
N CYS A 537 -1.40 20.58 -18.07
CA CYS A 537 -2.39 20.15 -19.05
C CYS A 537 -3.78 20.72 -18.75
N ALA A 538 -4.14 20.84 -17.47
CA ALA A 538 -5.44 21.34 -17.05
C ALA A 538 -5.54 22.88 -17.10
N LEU A 539 -4.44 23.59 -16.85
CA LEU A 539 -4.42 25.04 -16.66
C LEU A 539 -4.03 25.83 -17.92
N LYS A 540 -3.58 25.17 -19.00
CA LYS A 540 -3.11 25.82 -20.24
C LYS A 540 -2.06 26.92 -19.95
N GLU A 541 -1.07 26.63 -19.11
CA GLU A 541 0.06 27.55 -18.92
C GLU A 541 0.95 27.49 -20.17
N ASP A 542 1.05 28.61 -20.90
CA ASP A 542 1.91 28.74 -22.09
C ASP A 542 3.39 28.55 -21.71
N GLU A 543 4.11 27.71 -22.46
CA GLU A 543 5.57 27.62 -22.42
C GLU A 543 6.18 28.93 -22.96
N ASP A 544 6.47 29.90 -22.08
CA ASP A 544 7.48 30.91 -22.36
C ASP A 544 8.88 30.30 -22.15
N THR A 545 9.21 29.32 -22.97
CA THR A 545 10.60 28.92 -23.24
C THR A 545 10.82 29.13 -24.72
N GLY A 546 11.35 30.30 -25.08
CA GLY A 546 11.59 30.74 -26.46
C GLY A 546 12.37 29.74 -27.32
N ILE A 547 11.64 28.80 -27.93
CA ILE A 547 12.08 27.93 -29.01
C ILE A 547 10.98 27.97 -30.06
N GLU A 548 11.17 28.81 -31.08
CA GLU A 548 10.38 28.74 -32.31
C GLU A 548 10.51 27.35 -32.93
N LYS A 549 9.51 26.49 -32.74
CA LYS A 549 9.33 25.32 -33.61
C LYS A 549 8.71 25.80 -34.91
N GLY A 550 9.56 26.01 -35.92
CA GLY A 550 9.15 26.23 -37.30
C GLY A 550 8.18 25.13 -37.75
N LYS A 551 6.97 25.53 -38.15
CA LYS A 551 6.01 24.65 -38.82
C LYS A 551 6.48 24.43 -40.25
N GLU A 552 7.13 23.30 -40.52
CA GLU A 552 7.23 22.79 -41.89
C GLU A 552 6.14 21.74 -42.12
N GLY A 553 4.99 22.21 -42.59
CA GLY A 553 3.91 21.34 -43.06
C GLY A 553 4.15 20.94 -44.51
N TRP A 554 4.04 19.66 -44.82
CA TRP A 554 3.91 19.19 -46.19
C TRP A 554 2.43 19.17 -46.55
N ASN A 555 2.06 19.75 -47.69
CA ASN A 555 0.72 19.58 -48.24
C ASN A 555 0.75 18.40 -49.22
N CYS A 556 -0.02 17.38 -48.92
CA CYS A 556 -0.14 16.18 -49.74
C CYS A 556 -1.55 16.15 -50.36
N ASP A 557 -1.61 16.02 -51.68
CA ASP A 557 -2.86 15.81 -52.40
C ASP A 557 -2.71 14.52 -53.22
N GLY A 558 -3.27 13.43 -52.69
CA GLY A 558 -2.98 12.07 -53.13
C GLY A 558 -1.52 11.64 -52.87
N ASP A 559 -0.94 10.86 -53.78
CA ASP A 559 0.38 10.23 -53.59
C ASP A 559 1.59 11.14 -53.85
N VAL A 560 1.40 12.46 -53.93
CA VAL A 560 2.50 13.42 -54.12
C VAL A 560 2.44 14.52 -53.06
N CYS A 561 3.49 14.59 -52.24
CA CYS A 561 3.68 15.62 -51.23
C CYS A 561 4.64 16.70 -51.72
N ARG A 562 4.31 17.97 -51.48
CA ARG A 562 5.23 19.11 -51.63
C ARG A 562 5.31 19.91 -50.34
N ARG A 563 6.49 20.48 -50.07
CA ARG A 563 6.75 21.37 -48.94
C ARG A 563 5.90 22.62 -49.12
N ALA A 564 5.07 22.97 -48.11
CA ALA A 564 4.23 24.17 -48.16
C ALA A 564 5.06 25.45 -48.09
#